data_AF-A0A5E6NZU6-F1
#
_entry.id   AF-A0A5E6NZU6-F1
#
_cell.length_a   1.000
_cell.length_b   1.000
_cell.length_c   1.000
_cell.angle_alpha   90.00
_cell.angle_beta   90.00
_cell.angle_gamma   90.00
#
_symmetry.space_group_name_H-M   'P 1'
#
loop_
_entity.id
_entity.type
_entity.pdbx_description
1 polymer ?
#
loop_
_entity_poly.entity_id
_entity_poly.type
_entity_poly.pdbx_seq_one_letter_code
_entity_poly.pdbx_strand_id
1 'polypeptide(L)'
;MGATKRVAELILQALAQKQNNTQFTMVRFGNVLGSSGSVIPLFTKQIKENGPITITDKNIIRYFMTIPESVELVIQAGAMGKGGDVFVLDMGEPVRIDDLARKMVHLSGLEVKDDNNQMVILNSLHRAAPW
;
A
#
# COMPACT_ATOMS: atom_id res chain seq x y z
N MET A 1 -15.73 2.54 1.92
CA MET A 1 -14.75 1.49 2.30
C MET A 1 -14.32 1.57 3.78
N GLY A 2 -14.08 2.74 4.37
CA GLY A 2 -13.70 2.84 5.80
C GLY A 2 -14.86 2.61 6.78
N ALA A 3 -15.98 3.32 6.59
CA ALA A 3 -17.14 3.24 7.49
C ALA A 3 -17.69 1.81 7.64
N THR A 4 -17.80 1.07 6.54
CA THR A 4 -18.28 -0.32 6.54
C THR A 4 -17.36 -1.26 7.32
N LYS A 5 -16.04 -1.09 7.21
CA LYS A 5 -15.07 -1.86 8.02
C LYS A 5 -15.17 -1.50 9.51
N ARG A 6 -15.36 -0.23 9.84
CA ARG A 6 -15.57 0.20 11.22
C ARG A 6 -16.84 -0.40 11.82
N VAL A 7 -17.93 -0.43 11.05
CA VAL A 7 -19.18 -1.10 11.48
C VAL A 7 -18.95 -2.60 11.70
N ALA A 8 -18.21 -3.27 10.82
CA ALA A 8 -17.88 -4.69 11.02
C ALA A 8 -17.11 -4.94 12.33
N GLU A 9 -16.12 -4.10 12.66
CA GLU A 9 -15.43 -4.19 13.95
C GLU A 9 -16.37 -4.04 15.13
N LEU A 10 -17.27 -3.03 15.10
CA LEU A 10 -18.24 -2.81 16.17
C LEU A 10 -19.18 -4.01 16.35
N ILE A 11 -19.60 -4.65 15.25
CA ILE A 11 -20.42 -5.87 15.29
C ILE A 11 -19.65 -7.01 15.96
N LEU A 12 -18.39 -7.25 15.57
CA LEU A 12 -17.57 -8.32 16.14
C LEU A 12 -17.28 -8.08 17.63
N GLN A 13 -17.03 -6.82 18.03
CA GLN A 13 -16.87 -6.44 19.44
C GLN A 13 -18.15 -6.69 20.24
N ALA A 14 -19.31 -6.33 19.70
CA ALA A 14 -20.60 -6.60 20.34
C ALA A 14 -20.89 -8.10 20.47
N LEU A 15 -20.49 -8.92 19.49
CA LEU A 15 -20.60 -10.38 19.56
C LEU A 15 -19.67 -10.98 20.62
N ALA A 16 -18.42 -10.50 20.70
CA ALA A 16 -17.45 -10.93 21.70
C ALA A 16 -17.92 -10.63 23.13
N GLN A 17 -18.69 -9.54 23.35
CA GLN A 17 -19.25 -9.22 24.67
C GLN A 17 -20.43 -10.11 25.08
N LYS A 18 -21.12 -10.73 24.11
CA LYS A 18 -22.32 -11.53 24.39
C LYS A 18 -22.04 -12.98 24.77
N GLN A 19 -20.82 -13.47 24.53
CA GLN A 19 -20.51 -14.89 24.65
C GLN A 19 -19.00 -15.13 24.79
N ASN A 20 -18.60 -16.28 25.37
CA ASN A 20 -17.20 -16.63 25.65
C ASN A 20 -16.72 -17.91 24.93
N ASN A 21 -17.53 -18.49 24.04
CA ASN A 21 -17.22 -19.73 23.33
C ASN A 21 -16.42 -19.51 22.03
N THR A 22 -16.60 -18.37 21.36
CA THR A 22 -15.86 -18.00 20.15
C THR A 22 -15.13 -16.70 20.38
N GLN A 23 -13.81 -16.73 20.18
CA GLN A 23 -12.99 -15.51 20.23
C GLN A 23 -13.03 -14.81 18.88
N PHE A 24 -13.38 -13.51 18.91
CA PHE A 24 -13.30 -12.64 17.75
C PHE A 24 -12.12 -11.71 17.90
N THR A 25 -11.19 -11.74 16.95
CA THR A 25 -10.04 -10.84 16.92
C THR A 25 -10.01 -10.14 15.57
N MET A 26 -9.67 -8.86 15.58
CA MET A 26 -9.55 -8.04 14.38
C MET A 26 -8.15 -7.49 14.28
N VAL A 27 -7.71 -7.28 13.04
CA VAL A 27 -6.41 -6.71 12.75
C VAL A 27 -6.57 -5.60 11.71
N ARG A 28 -5.94 -4.45 11.96
CA ARG A 28 -5.90 -3.32 11.02
C ARG A 28 -4.55 -3.24 10.34
N PHE A 29 -4.59 -3.19 9.02
CA PHE A 29 -3.42 -2.99 8.17
C PHE A 29 -3.60 -1.72 7.34
N GLY A 30 -2.49 -1.06 7.05
CA GLY A 30 -2.40 -0.05 6.00
C GLY A 30 -2.31 -0.70 4.63
N ASN A 31 -1.53 -0.08 3.74
CA ASN A 31 -1.32 -0.64 2.41
C ASN A 31 -0.35 -1.81 2.48
N VAL A 32 -0.65 -2.88 1.74
CA VAL A 32 0.28 -4.00 1.58
C VAL A 32 0.98 -3.87 0.24
N LEU A 33 2.32 -3.92 0.25
CA LEU A 33 3.14 -3.78 -0.95
C LEU A 33 2.77 -4.86 -1.98
N GLY A 34 2.47 -4.43 -3.20
CA GLY A 34 2.15 -5.33 -4.30
C GLY A 34 0.79 -6.02 -4.21
N SER A 35 -0.09 -5.62 -3.30
CA SER A 35 -1.44 -6.21 -3.23
C SER A 35 -2.26 -5.91 -4.49
N SER A 36 -3.21 -6.78 -4.82
CA SER A 36 -4.12 -6.60 -5.96
C SER A 36 -4.83 -5.24 -5.93
N GLY A 37 -4.86 -4.56 -7.07
CA GLY A 37 -5.51 -3.25 -7.21
C GLY A 37 -4.82 -2.09 -6.45
N SER A 38 -3.61 -2.29 -5.92
CA SER A 38 -2.86 -1.22 -5.28
C SER A 38 -2.14 -0.33 -6.30
N VAL A 39 -1.55 0.76 -5.79
CA VAL A 39 -0.85 1.76 -6.60
C VAL A 39 0.39 1.20 -7.31
N ILE A 40 1.09 0.23 -6.72
CA ILE A 40 2.32 -0.35 -7.29
C ILE A 40 2.04 -1.15 -8.57
N PRO A 41 1.06 -2.08 -8.62
CA PRO A 41 0.63 -2.71 -9.87
C PRO A 41 0.16 -1.71 -10.93
N LEU A 42 -0.54 -0.65 -10.52
CA LEU A 42 -0.98 0.40 -11.44
C LEU A 42 0.21 1.12 -12.08
N PHE A 43 1.17 1.59 -11.28
CA PHE A 43 2.37 2.25 -11.79
C PHE A 43 3.20 1.31 -12.65
N THR A 44 3.36 0.05 -12.24
CA THR A 44 4.04 -0.98 -13.04
C THR A 44 3.39 -1.13 -14.43
N LYS A 45 2.06 -1.13 -14.49
CA LYS A 45 1.32 -1.18 -15.76
C LYS A 45 1.56 0.07 -16.60
N GLN A 46 1.43 1.26 -16.01
CA GLN A 46 1.62 2.54 -16.69
C GLN A 46 3.05 2.67 -17.25
N ILE A 47 4.06 2.25 -16.48
CA ILE A 47 5.47 2.24 -16.90
C ILE A 47 5.67 1.30 -18.08
N LYS A 48 5.14 0.07 -18.01
CA LYS A 48 5.23 -0.91 -19.11
C LYS A 48 4.57 -0.43 -20.40
N GLU A 49 3.50 0.35 -20.27
CA GLU A 49 2.78 0.95 -21.41
C GLU A 49 3.50 2.20 -21.96
N ASN A 50 4.64 2.61 -21.39
CA ASN A 50 5.33 3.88 -21.67
C ASN A 50 4.39 5.09 -21.54
N GLY A 51 3.34 4.96 -20.73
CA GLY A 51 2.34 6.01 -20.50
C GLY A 51 2.72 6.91 -19.34
N PRO A 52 2.06 8.07 -19.20
CA PRO A 52 2.27 8.95 -18.05
C PRO A 52 1.83 8.26 -16.75
N ILE A 53 2.62 8.43 -15.68
CA ILE A 53 2.21 7.97 -14.36
C ILE A 53 1.18 8.94 -13.77
N THR A 54 0.05 8.38 -13.33
CA THR A 54 -1.03 9.18 -12.74
C THR A 54 -0.84 9.33 -11.23
N ILE A 55 -0.59 10.56 -10.78
CA ILE A 55 -0.55 10.89 -9.35
C ILE A 55 -1.78 11.73 -9.01
N THR A 56 -2.55 11.25 -8.03
CA THR A 56 -3.74 11.98 -7.57
C THR A 56 -3.37 13.29 -6.88
N ASP A 57 -2.38 13.27 -6.00
CA ASP A 57 -1.86 14.43 -5.27
C ASP A 57 -0.41 14.16 -4.83
N LYS A 58 0.47 15.15 -5.02
CA LYS A 58 1.92 15.09 -4.71
C LYS A 58 2.24 15.03 -3.22
N ASN A 59 1.31 15.44 -2.37
CA ASN A 59 1.45 15.45 -0.92
C ASN A 59 0.83 14.20 -0.27
N ILE A 60 0.22 13.30 -1.06
CA ILE A 60 -0.32 12.06 -0.52
C ILE A 60 0.81 11.17 0.01
N ILE A 61 0.67 10.82 1.29
CA ILE A 61 1.46 9.80 1.97
C ILE A 61 0.65 8.54 2.24
N ARG A 62 1.33 7.39 2.28
CA ARG A 62 0.75 6.10 2.62
C ARG A 62 1.74 5.30 3.45
N TYR A 63 1.23 4.61 4.45
CA TYR A 63 1.98 3.58 5.17
C TYR A 63 1.92 2.29 4.38
N PHE A 64 3.07 1.64 4.27
CA PHE A 64 3.22 0.37 3.58
C PHE A 64 3.82 -0.66 4.50
N MET A 65 3.38 -1.89 4.32
CA MET A 65 3.99 -3.07 4.90
C MET A 65 4.12 -4.17 3.85
N THR A 66 5.03 -5.10 4.08
CA THR A 66 5.21 -6.27 3.24
C THR A 66 4.12 -7.32 3.51
N ILE A 67 3.95 -8.25 2.57
CA ILE A 67 3.02 -9.38 2.74
C ILE A 67 3.40 -10.24 3.96
N PRO A 68 4.67 -10.66 4.15
CA PRO A 68 5.06 -11.44 5.33
C PRO A 68 4.72 -10.76 6.66
N GLU A 69 5.00 -9.46 6.80
CA GLU A 69 4.65 -8.69 8.02
C GLU A 69 3.13 -8.69 8.28
N SER A 70 2.32 -8.61 7.20
CA SER A 70 0.86 -8.59 7.35
C SER A 70 0.33 -9.95 7.81
N VAL A 71 0.89 -11.03 7.28
CA VAL A 71 0.54 -12.40 7.65
C VAL A 71 0.99 -12.69 9.07
N GLU A 72 2.21 -12.30 9.42
CA GLU A 72 2.77 -12.48 10.76
C GLU A 72 1.89 -11.82 11.82
N LEU A 73 1.46 -10.59 11.60
CA LEU A 73 0.55 -9.90 12.52
C LEU A 73 -0.81 -10.60 12.65
N VAL A 74 -1.38 -11.15 11.56
CA VAL A 74 -2.62 -11.95 11.66
C VAL A 74 -2.41 -13.16 12.58
N ILE A 75 -1.31 -13.88 12.37
CA ILE A 75 -1.00 -15.10 13.15
C ILE A 75 -0.77 -14.75 14.62
N GLN A 76 0.02 -13.72 14.90
CA GLN A 76 0.31 -13.26 16.26
C GLN A 76 -0.94 -12.74 16.97
N ALA A 77 -1.77 -11.93 16.30
CA ALA A 77 -3.04 -11.47 16.85
C ALA A 77 -3.99 -12.63 17.16
N GLY A 78 -4.02 -13.65 16.31
CA GLY A 78 -4.78 -14.87 16.55
C GLY A 78 -4.32 -15.62 17.81
N ALA A 79 -3.01 -15.66 18.06
CA ALA A 79 -2.43 -16.32 19.25
C ALA A 79 -2.60 -15.49 20.54
N MET A 80 -2.57 -14.16 20.44
CA MET A 80 -2.62 -13.24 21.59
C MET A 80 -4.04 -12.78 21.96
N GLY A 81 -4.99 -12.95 21.05
CA GLY A 81 -6.37 -12.48 21.20
C GLY A 81 -7.08 -13.10 22.39
N LYS A 82 -7.88 -12.28 23.07
CA LYS A 82 -8.75 -12.64 24.18
C LYS A 82 -10.22 -12.41 23.86
N GLY A 83 -10.52 -11.73 22.75
CA GLY A 83 -11.86 -11.51 22.22
C GLY A 83 -12.25 -10.03 22.24
N GLY A 84 -12.73 -9.53 21.10
CA GLY A 84 -13.05 -8.12 20.88
C GLY A 84 -11.84 -7.23 20.58
N ASP A 85 -10.63 -7.80 20.58
CA ASP A 85 -9.38 -7.08 20.40
C ASP A 85 -9.20 -6.58 18.97
N VAL A 86 -8.64 -5.38 18.87
CA VAL A 86 -8.24 -4.78 17.59
C VAL A 86 -6.74 -4.53 17.63
N PHE A 87 -5.99 -5.37 16.92
CA PHE A 87 -4.55 -5.23 16.78
C PHE A 87 -4.20 -4.26 15.64
N VAL A 88 -3.18 -3.44 15.87
CA VAL A 88 -2.65 -2.49 14.90
C VAL A 88 -1.12 -2.59 14.94
N LEU A 89 -0.49 -2.70 13.78
CA LEU A 89 0.98 -2.70 13.69
C LEU A 89 1.50 -1.28 13.57
N ASP A 90 2.64 -1.02 14.19
CA ASP A 90 3.47 0.12 13.87
C ASP A 90 4.07 -0.08 12.47
N MET A 91 3.61 0.70 11.50
CA MET A 91 4.05 0.61 10.11
C MET A 91 5.28 1.50 9.82
N GLY A 92 5.89 2.08 10.85
CA GLY A 92 7.05 2.94 10.71
C GLY A 92 6.74 4.20 9.90
N GLU A 93 7.70 4.62 9.09
CA GLU A 93 7.63 5.88 8.36
C GLU A 93 6.69 5.82 7.14
N PRO A 94 5.84 6.83 6.94
CA PRO A 94 4.99 6.90 5.76
C PRO A 94 5.81 7.23 4.51
N VAL A 95 5.35 6.72 3.37
CA VAL A 95 5.97 6.95 2.05
C VAL A 95 5.13 7.92 1.24
N ARG A 96 5.75 8.95 0.66
CA ARG A 96 5.10 9.81 -0.34
C ARG A 96 4.90 9.06 -1.64
N ILE A 97 3.69 9.12 -2.20
CA ILE A 97 3.37 8.40 -3.44
C ILE A 97 4.11 8.97 -4.65
N ASP A 98 4.42 10.26 -4.65
CA ASP A 98 5.27 10.89 -5.69
C ASP A 98 6.69 10.29 -5.68
N ASP A 99 7.32 10.19 -4.50
CA ASP A 99 8.65 9.61 -4.36
C ASP A 99 8.68 8.13 -4.76
N LEU A 100 7.63 7.38 -4.39
CA LEU A 100 7.47 5.99 -4.80
C LEU A 100 7.40 5.86 -6.33
N ALA A 101 6.59 6.68 -6.99
CA ALA A 101 6.46 6.68 -8.43
C ALA A 101 7.80 7.01 -9.12
N ARG A 102 8.51 8.06 -8.68
CA ARG A 102 9.83 8.44 -9.22
C ARG A 102 10.83 7.30 -9.08
N LYS A 103 10.88 6.65 -7.90
CA LYS A 103 11.76 5.51 -7.63
C LYS A 103 11.45 4.34 -8.55
N MET A 104 10.18 4.04 -8.81
CA MET A 104 9.78 2.97 -9.72
C MET A 104 10.18 3.23 -11.17
N VAL A 105 10.06 4.48 -11.65
CA VAL A 105 10.53 4.87 -12.99
C VAL A 105 12.04 4.66 -13.11
N HIS A 106 12.81 5.15 -12.14
CA HIS A 106 14.25 5.03 -12.13
C HIS A 106 14.71 3.56 -12.08
N LEU A 107 14.09 2.73 -11.22
CA LEU A 107 14.37 1.29 -11.16
C LEU A 107 13.98 0.53 -12.45
N SER A 108 13.13 1.12 -13.29
CA SER A 108 12.78 0.59 -14.61
C SER A 108 13.75 1.02 -15.72
N GLY A 109 14.83 1.76 -15.38
CA GLY A 109 15.82 2.25 -16.34
C GLY A 109 15.38 3.50 -17.11
N LEU A 110 14.35 4.19 -16.63
CA LEU A 110 13.73 5.33 -17.30
C LEU A 110 13.93 6.60 -16.48
N GLU A 111 13.79 7.75 -17.15
CA GLU A 111 13.91 9.06 -16.51
C GLU A 111 12.59 9.81 -16.49
N VAL A 112 12.38 10.59 -15.43
CA VAL A 112 11.17 11.40 -15.23
C VAL A 112 11.34 12.75 -15.92
N LYS A 113 10.43 13.08 -16.83
CA LYS A 113 10.26 14.43 -17.37
C LYS A 113 9.13 15.15 -16.64
N ASP A 114 9.38 16.36 -16.15
CA ASP A 114 8.43 17.16 -15.37
C ASP A 114 7.98 18.40 -16.17
N ASP A 115 6.76 18.40 -16.69
CA ASP A 115 6.19 19.53 -17.46
C ASP A 115 4.92 20.13 -16.81
N ASN A 116 4.73 19.95 -15.49
CA ASN A 116 3.55 20.31 -14.67
C ASN A 116 2.58 19.16 -14.38
N ASN A 117 2.92 18.38 -13.34
CA ASN A 117 2.02 17.44 -12.64
C ASN A 117 1.71 16.12 -13.34
N GLN A 118 2.38 15.82 -14.45
CA GLN A 118 2.41 14.49 -15.07
C GLN A 118 3.86 14.05 -15.26
N MET A 119 4.22 12.90 -14.69
CA MET A 119 5.53 12.29 -14.96
C MET A 119 5.48 11.60 -16.32
N VAL A 120 6.22 12.13 -17.28
CA VAL A 120 6.42 11.51 -18.60
C VAL A 120 7.72 10.72 -18.58
N ILE A 121 7.69 9.51 -19.11
CA ILE A 121 8.79 8.54 -19.08
C ILE A 121 9.67 8.76 -20.33
N LEU A 122 10.98 8.97 -20.14
CA LEU A 122 11.97 8.98 -21.23
C LEU A 122 12.77 7.67 -21.26
N ASN A 123 12.99 7.13 -22.46
CA ASN A 123 13.96 6.06 -22.69
C ASN A 123 15.38 6.62 -22.50
N SER A 124 16.15 6.02 -21.60
CA SER A 124 17.55 6.38 -21.33
C SER A 124 18.54 6.01 -22.47
N LEU A 125 18.04 5.49 -23.60
CA LEU A 125 18.86 5.03 -24.75
C LEU A 125 19.32 6.13 -25.73
N HIS A 126 19.52 7.37 -25.26
CA HIS A 126 20.14 8.43 -26.07
C HIS A 126 21.35 9.08 -25.39
N ARG A 127 22.28 8.24 -24.91
CA ARG A 127 23.68 8.62 -24.78
C ARG A 127 24.59 7.53 -25.34
N ALA A 128 25.39 7.95 -26.32
CA ALA A 128 26.53 7.29 -26.98
C ALA A 128 26.24 6.37 -28.20
N ALA A 129 26.26 6.98 -29.39
CA ALA A 129 27.28 6.66 -30.40
C ALA A 129 27.49 7.87 -31.33
N PRO A 130 28.73 8.40 -31.48
CA PRO A 130 29.05 9.44 -32.45
C PRO A 130 29.49 8.79 -33.76
N TRP A 131 28.56 8.58 -34.68
CA TRP A 131 28.78 8.50 -36.13
C TRP A 131 27.52 9.01 -36.83
#